data_AF-A0A6J6Q4Q6-F1
#
_entry.id   AF-A0A6J6Q4Q6-F1
#
_cell.length_a   1.000
_cell.length_b   1.000
_cell.length_c   1.000
_cell.angle_alpha   90.00
_cell.angle_beta   90.00
_cell.angle_gamma   90.00
#
_symmetry.space_group_name_H-M   'P 1'
#
loop_
_entity.id
_entity.type
_entity.pdbx_description
1 polymer ?
#
loop_
_entity_poly.entity_id
_entity_poly.type
_entity_poly.pdbx_seq_one_letter_code
_entity_poly.pdbx_strand_id
1 'polypeptide(L)'
;MPALISISMLARYQQAARDASRLALACLLAPALSSAAEPAATTGSGCAVSEFRWGALLTHAPAERKAFAVAWLKKNVDSCSSSQLKAIVDNRPNWLGTADTGEIAQQIGSLLERRTGGSTDQFYSPLQPTLRPGSTGPAQVTTTPAPAEPQPVLEQPPMQPNPDK
;
A
#
# COMPACT_ATOMS: atom_id res chain seq x y z
N MET A 1 60.07 52.93 6.89
CA MET A 1 59.14 51.99 7.56
C MET A 1 58.05 51.47 6.60
N PRO A 2 58.37 50.57 5.63
CA PRO A 2 57.30 49.77 4.97
C PRO A 2 57.54 48.24 4.99
N ALA A 3 58.70 47.74 5.43
CA ALA A 3 59.08 46.34 5.25
C ALA A 3 58.51 45.34 6.29
N LEU A 4 58.00 45.82 7.43
CA LEU A 4 57.54 44.94 8.52
C LEU A 4 56.09 44.42 8.35
N ILE A 5 55.29 45.04 7.48
CA ILE A 5 53.88 44.66 7.29
C ILE A 5 53.76 43.40 6.41
N SER A 6 54.70 43.19 5.49
CA SER A 6 54.65 42.09 4.52
C SER A 6 54.93 40.71 5.15
N ILE A 7 55.77 40.65 6.18
CA ILE A 7 56.14 39.38 6.86
C ILE A 7 54.95 38.80 7.64
N SER A 8 54.13 39.67 8.24
CA SER A 8 52.96 39.29 9.04
C SER A 8 51.82 38.68 8.20
N MET A 9 51.67 39.08 6.93
CA MET A 9 50.64 38.53 6.03
C MET A 9 51.01 37.13 5.51
N LEU A 10 52.28 36.89 5.17
CA LEU A 10 52.71 35.56 4.70
C LEU A 10 52.63 34.49 5.82
N ALA A 11 52.89 34.87 7.08
CA ALA A 11 52.74 33.95 8.21
C ALA A 11 51.27 33.51 8.41
N ARG A 12 50.31 34.44 8.33
CA ARG A 12 48.87 34.13 8.43
C ARG A 12 48.36 33.26 7.29
N TYR A 13 48.88 33.43 6.08
CA TYR A 13 48.54 32.59 4.93
C TYR A 13 49.06 31.14 5.09
N GLN A 14 50.26 30.98 5.67
CA GLN A 14 50.85 29.66 5.94
C GLN A 14 50.18 28.92 7.11
N GLN A 15 49.55 29.64 8.06
CA GLN A 15 48.77 29.03 9.15
C GLN A 15 47.49 28.37 8.64
N ALA A 16 46.75 29.01 7.73
CA ALA A 16 45.47 28.52 7.22
C ALA A 16 45.57 27.19 6.44
N ALA A 17 46.71 26.93 5.78
CA ALA A 17 46.91 25.69 5.03
C ALA A 17 47.26 24.47 5.91
N ARG A 18 47.79 24.70 7.13
CA ARG A 18 48.18 23.62 8.05
C ARG A 18 46.98 23.04 8.84
N ASP A 19 45.97 23.85 9.10
CA ASP A 19 44.77 23.43 9.84
C ASP A 19 43.84 22.55 8.98
N ALA A 20 43.84 22.73 7.66
CA ALA A 20 43.08 21.88 6.74
C ALA A 20 43.58 20.42 6.71
N SER A 21 44.89 20.19 6.90
CA SER A 21 45.48 18.84 6.88
C SER A 21 45.30 18.06 8.19
N ARG A 22 44.92 18.70 9.30
CA ARG A 22 44.67 17.99 10.57
C ARG A 22 43.23 17.53 10.75
N LEU A 23 42.28 18.11 10.03
CA LEU A 23 40.87 17.70 10.05
C LEU A 23 40.57 16.48 9.16
N ALA A 24 41.48 16.09 8.27
CA ALA A 24 41.30 14.96 7.36
C ALA A 24 41.60 13.58 7.99
N LEU A 25 42.23 13.51 9.17
CA LEU A 25 42.69 12.24 9.77
C LEU A 25 41.77 11.70 10.89
N ALA A 26 40.58 12.27 11.09
CA ALA A 26 39.68 11.92 12.19
C ALA A 26 38.38 11.20 11.78
N CYS A 27 38.25 10.74 10.53
CA CYS A 27 37.04 10.05 10.03
C CYS A 27 37.25 8.58 9.61
N LEU A 28 38.36 7.94 10.01
CA LEU A 28 38.64 6.54 9.63
C LEU A 28 38.09 5.47 10.62
N LEU A 29 37.20 5.83 11.54
CA LEU A 29 36.61 4.87 12.49
C LEU A 29 35.08 5.06 12.64
N ALA A 30 34.36 5.11 11.52
CA ALA A 30 32.90 4.98 11.52
C ALA A 30 32.51 3.52 11.19
N PRO A 31 31.81 2.79 12.07
CA PRO A 31 31.31 1.46 11.74
C PRO A 31 30.28 1.57 10.60
N ALA A 32 30.40 0.66 9.63
CA ALA A 32 29.49 0.53 8.51
C ALA A 32 28.06 0.23 8.99
N LEU A 33 27.24 1.28 9.12
CA LEU A 33 25.80 1.14 9.11
C LEU A 33 25.42 0.78 7.68
N SER A 34 25.24 -0.52 7.46
CA SER A 34 24.66 -1.09 6.25
C SER A 34 23.26 -0.50 6.07
N SER A 35 23.17 0.58 5.31
CA SER A 35 21.90 1.05 4.79
C SER A 35 21.48 0.01 3.75
N ALA A 36 20.58 -0.89 4.14
CA ALA A 36 19.77 -1.61 3.20
C ALA A 36 19.07 -0.54 2.35
N ALA A 37 19.57 -0.32 1.15
CA ALA A 37 18.88 0.48 0.16
C ALA A 37 17.56 -0.23 -0.11
N GLU A 38 16.48 0.29 0.49
CA GLU A 38 15.13 -0.04 0.03
C GLU A 38 15.08 0.25 -1.48
N PRO A 39 14.54 -0.67 -2.30
CA PRO A 39 14.40 -0.42 -3.71
C PRO A 39 13.57 0.85 -3.87
N ALA A 40 14.18 1.91 -4.41
CA ALA A 40 13.51 3.14 -4.73
C ALA A 40 12.31 2.78 -5.62
N ALA A 41 11.11 2.81 -5.03
CA ALA A 41 9.88 2.61 -5.74
C ALA A 41 9.88 3.64 -6.87
N THR A 42 10.05 3.16 -8.09
CA THR A 42 9.99 3.98 -9.28
C THR A 42 8.58 4.53 -9.33
N THR A 43 8.39 5.74 -8.81
CA THR A 43 7.18 6.52 -8.97
C THR A 43 7.10 6.88 -10.45
N GLY A 44 6.64 5.93 -11.26
CA GLY A 44 6.13 6.23 -12.59
C GLY A 44 5.07 7.30 -12.40
N SER A 45 5.37 8.51 -12.87
CA SER A 45 4.66 9.75 -12.56
C SER A 45 3.20 9.80 -13.05
N GLY A 46 2.67 8.69 -13.59
CA GLY A 46 1.28 8.59 -14.04
C GLY A 46 0.42 7.55 -13.31
N CYS A 47 0.97 6.65 -12.47
CA CYS A 47 0.16 5.65 -11.76
C CYS A 47 0.42 5.66 -10.26
N ALA A 48 -0.27 6.57 -9.57
CA ALA A 48 -0.29 6.61 -8.13
C ALA A 48 -1.38 5.67 -7.57
N VAL A 49 -1.01 4.43 -7.23
CA VAL A 49 -1.94 3.46 -6.61
C VAL A 49 -2.57 4.02 -5.32
N SER A 50 -1.82 4.85 -4.59
CA SER A 50 -2.31 5.57 -3.42
C SER A 50 -3.44 6.55 -3.74
N GLU A 51 -3.40 7.23 -4.89
CA GLU A 51 -4.46 8.15 -5.32
C GLU A 51 -5.75 7.38 -5.62
N PHE A 52 -5.65 6.28 -6.36
CA PHE A 52 -6.80 5.41 -6.63
C PHE A 52 -7.44 4.91 -5.33
N ARG A 53 -6.61 4.38 -4.41
CA ARG A 53 -7.07 3.93 -3.09
C ARG A 53 -7.74 5.05 -2.30
N TRP A 54 -7.07 6.19 -2.18
CA TRP A 54 -7.56 7.31 -1.38
C TRP A 54 -8.87 7.88 -1.92
N GLY A 55 -8.96 8.14 -3.23
CA GLY A 55 -10.17 8.67 -3.85
C GLY A 55 -11.36 7.70 -3.77
N ALA A 56 -11.10 6.39 -3.89
CA ALA A 56 -12.13 5.37 -3.69
C ALA A 56 -12.67 5.40 -2.25
N LEU A 57 -11.79 5.41 -1.25
CA LEU A 57 -12.16 5.38 0.17
C LEU A 57 -12.85 6.67 0.65
N LEU A 58 -12.52 7.82 0.06
CA LEU A 58 -13.16 9.10 0.38
C LEU A 58 -14.53 9.28 -0.27
N THR A 59 -14.83 8.56 -1.36
CA THR A 59 -16.09 8.72 -2.06
C THR A 59 -17.16 7.85 -1.40
N HIS A 60 -18.21 8.45 -0.83
CA HIS A 60 -19.16 7.71 0.00
C HIS A 60 -20.19 6.92 -0.82
N ALA A 61 -20.83 7.57 -1.80
CA ALA A 61 -21.88 6.95 -2.60
C ALA A 61 -21.30 5.92 -3.60
N PRO A 62 -21.83 4.69 -3.68
CA PRO A 62 -21.30 3.66 -4.58
C PRO A 62 -21.27 4.06 -6.05
N ALA A 63 -22.30 4.78 -6.53
CA ALA A 63 -22.37 5.24 -7.92
C ALA A 63 -21.26 6.26 -8.24
N GLU A 64 -21.03 7.23 -7.33
CA GLU A 64 -19.96 8.22 -7.47
C GLU A 64 -18.59 7.56 -7.36
N ARG A 65 -18.41 6.59 -6.46
CA ARG A 65 -17.14 5.85 -6.32
C ARG A 65 -16.82 5.05 -7.58
N LYS A 66 -17.83 4.42 -8.20
CA LYS A 66 -17.67 3.78 -9.52
C LYS A 66 -17.24 4.81 -10.57
N ALA A 67 -17.92 5.94 -10.65
CA ALA A 67 -17.60 6.99 -11.61
C ALA A 67 -16.16 7.52 -11.43
N PHE A 68 -15.74 7.75 -10.18
CA PHE A 68 -14.35 8.09 -9.84
C PHE A 68 -13.38 7.02 -10.35
N ALA A 69 -13.62 5.75 -10.02
CA ALA A 69 -12.72 4.66 -10.39
C ALA A 69 -12.56 4.56 -11.92
N VAL A 70 -13.65 4.62 -12.67
CA VAL A 70 -13.63 4.60 -14.14
C VAL A 70 -12.89 5.82 -14.70
N ALA A 71 -13.12 7.02 -14.15
CA ALA A 71 -12.44 8.23 -14.60
C ALA A 71 -10.93 8.18 -14.31
N TRP A 72 -10.55 7.72 -13.13
CA TRP A 72 -9.16 7.57 -12.74
C TRP A 72 -8.44 6.54 -13.62
N LEU A 73 -9.06 5.38 -13.87
CA LEU A 73 -8.47 4.36 -14.74
C LEU A 73 -8.25 4.88 -16.15
N LYS A 74 -9.24 5.55 -16.75
CA LYS A 74 -9.09 6.16 -18.09
C LYS A 74 -7.90 7.11 -18.21
N LYS A 75 -7.53 7.79 -17.12
CA LYS A 75 -6.45 8.78 -17.12
C LYS A 75 -5.08 8.17 -16.81
N ASN A 76 -5.03 7.17 -15.93
CA ASN A 76 -3.79 6.78 -15.25
C ASN A 76 -3.34 5.34 -15.55
N VAL A 77 -4.26 4.46 -15.97
CA VAL A 77 -4.03 3.01 -15.97
C VAL A 77 -2.90 2.57 -16.91
N ASP A 78 -2.72 3.25 -18.04
CA ASP A 78 -1.66 2.93 -19.02
C ASP A 78 -0.25 3.17 -18.45
N SER A 79 -0.12 4.11 -17.52
CA SER A 79 1.15 4.45 -16.86
C SER A 79 1.52 3.51 -15.72
N CYS A 80 0.62 2.60 -15.31
CA CYS A 80 0.91 1.65 -14.24
C CYS A 80 1.94 0.62 -14.66
N SER A 81 2.74 0.10 -13.74
CA SER A 81 3.51 -1.14 -13.95
C SER A 81 2.60 -2.38 -13.79
N SER A 82 3.09 -3.57 -14.16
CA SER A 82 2.37 -4.83 -13.88
C SER A 82 2.17 -5.06 -12.38
N SER A 83 3.17 -4.74 -11.56
CA SER A 83 3.06 -4.85 -10.09
C SER A 83 2.04 -3.89 -9.50
N GLN A 84 1.96 -2.65 -10.01
CA GLN A 84 0.96 -1.68 -9.58
C GLN A 84 -0.45 -2.09 -9.99
N LEU A 85 -0.65 -2.57 -11.21
CA LEU A 85 -1.94 -3.10 -11.66
C LEU A 85 -2.36 -4.30 -10.81
N LYS A 86 -1.44 -5.22 -10.50
CA LYS A 86 -1.70 -6.34 -9.61
C LYS A 86 -2.12 -5.87 -8.21
N ALA A 87 -1.42 -4.89 -7.64
CA ALA A 87 -1.81 -4.30 -6.36
C ALA A 87 -3.23 -3.71 -6.40
N ILE A 88 -3.62 -3.06 -7.51
CA ILE A 88 -5.00 -2.57 -7.69
C ILE A 88 -5.99 -3.74 -7.77
N VAL A 89 -5.74 -4.76 -8.60
CA VAL A 89 -6.64 -5.93 -8.73
C VAL A 89 -6.86 -6.63 -7.39
N ASP A 90 -5.77 -6.89 -6.66
CA ASP A 90 -5.82 -7.66 -5.42
C ASP A 90 -6.58 -6.93 -4.30
N ASN A 91 -6.63 -5.59 -4.35
CA ASN A 91 -7.22 -4.77 -3.29
C ASN A 91 -8.50 -4.03 -3.69
N ARG A 92 -8.85 -3.96 -4.99
CA ARG A 92 -10.04 -3.24 -5.44
C ARG A 92 -11.34 -3.67 -4.74
N PRO A 93 -11.58 -4.96 -4.36
CA PRO A 93 -12.81 -5.31 -3.67
C PRO A 93 -12.92 -4.60 -2.32
N ASN A 94 -11.79 -4.45 -1.62
CA ASN A 94 -11.71 -3.77 -0.32
C ASN A 94 -11.82 -2.24 -0.44
N TRP A 95 -11.35 -1.66 -1.55
CA TRP A 95 -11.38 -0.19 -1.73
C TRP A 95 -12.69 0.30 -2.34
N LEU A 96 -13.29 -0.47 -3.24
CA LEU A 96 -14.49 -0.09 -3.96
C LEU A 96 -15.78 -0.60 -3.28
N GLY A 97 -15.72 -1.74 -2.60
CA GLY A 97 -16.90 -2.37 -2.01
C GLY A 97 -17.98 -2.61 -3.06
N THR A 98 -19.21 -2.15 -2.82
CA THR A 98 -20.34 -2.24 -3.76
C THR A 98 -20.09 -1.56 -5.12
N ALA A 99 -19.12 -0.63 -5.20
CA ALA A 99 -18.75 0.00 -6.46
C ALA A 99 -17.82 -0.87 -7.34
N ASP A 100 -17.30 -2.00 -6.82
CA ASP A 100 -16.52 -2.93 -7.63
C ASP A 100 -17.45 -3.63 -8.64
N THR A 101 -17.16 -3.44 -9.92
CA THR A 101 -17.98 -3.96 -11.01
C THR A 101 -17.13 -4.72 -12.01
N GLY A 102 -17.75 -5.63 -12.76
CA GLY A 102 -17.08 -6.37 -13.82
C GLY A 102 -16.40 -5.46 -14.85
N GLU A 103 -16.95 -4.29 -15.14
CA GLU A 103 -16.35 -3.29 -16.03
C GLU A 103 -14.96 -2.84 -15.55
N ILE A 104 -14.86 -2.44 -14.28
CA ILE A 104 -13.59 -2.04 -13.65
C ILE A 104 -12.61 -3.21 -13.64
N ALA A 105 -13.12 -4.41 -13.32
CA ALA A 105 -12.32 -5.63 -13.31
C ALA A 105 -11.68 -5.94 -14.67
N GLN A 106 -12.49 -5.88 -15.73
CA GLN A 106 -12.05 -6.17 -17.10
C GLN A 106 -11.07 -5.12 -17.62
N GLN A 107 -11.26 -3.84 -17.30
CA GLN A 107 -10.35 -2.78 -17.73
C GLN A 107 -8.93 -2.96 -17.15
N ILE A 108 -8.84 -3.29 -15.86
CA ILE A 108 -7.53 -3.49 -15.20
C ILE A 108 -6.93 -4.84 -15.62
N GLY A 109 -7.75 -5.90 -15.65
CA GLY A 109 -7.33 -7.26 -15.99
C GLY A 109 -6.77 -7.36 -17.40
N SER A 110 -7.47 -6.82 -18.40
CA SER A 110 -7.01 -6.85 -19.80
C SER A 110 -5.67 -6.11 -19.99
N LEU A 111 -5.44 -4.98 -19.31
CA LEU A 111 -4.16 -4.30 -19.39
C LEU A 111 -3.04 -5.09 -18.71
N LEU A 112 -3.35 -5.69 -17.57
CA LEU A 112 -2.40 -6.52 -16.83
C LEU A 112 -1.99 -7.76 -17.64
N GLU A 113 -2.94 -8.48 -18.23
CA GLU A 113 -2.71 -9.63 -19.12
C GLU A 113 -1.82 -9.27 -20.31
N ARG A 114 -2.09 -8.13 -20.96
CA ARG A 114 -1.27 -7.62 -22.07
C ARG A 114 0.18 -7.35 -21.64
N ARG A 115 0.38 -6.88 -20.41
CA ARG A 115 1.71 -6.55 -19.88
C ARG A 115 2.46 -7.79 -19.36
N THR A 116 1.76 -8.83 -18.95
CA THR A 116 2.35 -10.10 -18.47
C THR A 116 2.48 -11.18 -19.54
N GLY A 117 2.18 -10.84 -20.80
CA GLY A 117 2.33 -11.78 -21.93
C GLY A 117 1.27 -12.89 -21.93
N GLY A 118 0.10 -12.66 -21.36
CA GLY A 118 -1.03 -13.59 -21.38
C GLY A 118 -0.94 -14.78 -20.41
N SER A 119 0.07 -14.82 -19.53
CA SER A 119 0.22 -15.89 -18.54
C SER A 119 -0.88 -15.78 -17.47
N THR A 120 -2.00 -16.48 -17.67
CA THR A 120 -3.28 -16.27 -16.96
C THR A 120 -3.33 -16.96 -15.58
N ASP A 121 -2.41 -17.89 -15.31
CA ASP A 121 -2.38 -18.74 -14.10
C ASP A 121 -2.20 -17.97 -12.78
N GLN A 122 -1.66 -16.74 -12.83
CA GLN A 122 -1.54 -15.90 -11.63
C GLN A 122 -2.81 -15.09 -11.32
N PHE A 123 -3.78 -15.04 -12.23
CA PHE A 123 -4.83 -14.02 -12.21
C PHE A 123 -6.23 -14.56 -11.92
N TYR A 124 -6.51 -15.83 -12.26
CA TYR A 124 -7.72 -16.54 -11.85
C TYR A 124 -7.36 -17.62 -10.84
N SER A 125 -6.84 -17.24 -9.66
CA SER A 125 -6.85 -18.16 -8.53
C SER A 125 -8.19 -18.00 -7.82
N PRO A 126 -9.17 -18.92 -8.02
CA PRO A 126 -10.44 -18.84 -7.33
C PRO A 126 -10.16 -18.99 -5.85
N LEU A 127 -10.47 -17.94 -5.07
CA LEU A 127 -10.55 -17.95 -3.61
C LEU A 127 -9.69 -19.06 -2.99
N GLN A 128 -8.36 -18.95 -3.06
CA GLN A 128 -7.52 -19.88 -2.33
C GLN A 128 -7.95 -19.72 -0.86
N PRO A 129 -8.59 -20.73 -0.25
CA PRO A 129 -8.67 -20.74 1.20
C PRO A 129 -7.22 -20.68 1.63
N THR A 130 -6.87 -19.83 2.58
CA THR A 130 -5.52 -19.80 3.14
C THR A 130 -5.23 -21.16 3.78
N LEU A 131 -4.84 -22.15 2.98
CA LEU A 131 -4.31 -23.41 3.44
C LEU A 131 -2.91 -23.07 3.93
N ARG A 132 -2.86 -22.79 5.22
CA ARG A 132 -1.63 -22.67 6.00
C ARG A 132 -0.73 -23.84 5.61
N PRO A 133 0.47 -23.62 5.06
CA PRO A 133 1.39 -24.70 4.74
C PRO A 133 1.74 -25.42 6.04
N GLY A 134 1.26 -26.65 6.22
CA GLY A 134 1.58 -27.48 7.39
C GLY A 134 0.47 -28.36 7.98
N SER A 135 -0.75 -28.42 7.41
CA SER A 135 -1.77 -29.38 7.88
C SER A 135 -1.94 -30.53 6.90
N THR A 136 -0.98 -31.44 6.87
CA THR A 136 -1.22 -32.83 6.44
C THR A 136 -1.80 -33.59 7.62
N GLY A 137 -3.10 -33.50 7.80
CA GLY A 137 -3.88 -34.42 8.64
C GLY A 137 -5.16 -34.77 7.89
N PRO A 138 -5.62 -36.05 7.91
CA PRO A 138 -6.85 -36.41 7.23
C PRO A 138 -8.00 -35.59 7.83
N ALA A 139 -8.76 -34.93 6.94
CA ALA A 139 -9.91 -34.13 7.30
C ALA A 139 -10.91 -35.00 8.08
N GLN A 140 -10.99 -34.79 9.39
CA GLN A 140 -12.08 -35.32 10.19
C GLN A 140 -13.29 -34.41 9.91
N VAL A 141 -14.25 -34.95 9.15
CA VAL A 141 -15.57 -34.34 9.01
C VAL A 141 -16.29 -34.55 10.34
N THR A 142 -16.14 -33.59 11.26
CA THR A 142 -17.05 -33.50 12.39
C THR A 142 -18.31 -32.85 11.89
N THR A 143 -19.32 -33.66 11.58
CA THR A 143 -20.68 -33.19 11.33
C THR A 143 -21.22 -32.61 12.63
N THR A 144 -21.10 -31.29 12.82
CA THR A 144 -21.87 -30.58 13.84
C THR A 144 -23.34 -30.65 13.43
N PRO A 145 -24.26 -31.18 14.27
CA PRO A 145 -25.68 -31.15 13.95
C PRO A 145 -26.14 -29.69 13.83
N ALA A 146 -27.05 -29.44 12.89
CA ALA A 146 -27.62 -28.13 12.61
C ALA A 146 -28.10 -27.44 13.92
N PRO A 147 -27.87 -26.13 14.09
CA PRO A 147 -28.45 -25.38 15.20
C PRO A 147 -29.96 -25.57 15.22
N ALA A 148 -30.51 -25.87 16.40
CA ALA A 148 -31.95 -26.05 16.59
C ALA A 148 -32.72 -24.83 16.06
N GLU A 149 -33.85 -25.11 15.41
CA GLU A 149 -34.79 -24.12 14.89
C GLU A 149 -35.11 -23.05 15.96
N PRO A 150 -35.15 -21.74 15.61
CA PRO A 150 -35.50 -20.70 16.56
C PRO A 150 -36.88 -21.00 17.16
N GLN A 151 -36.93 -21.14 18.48
CA GLN A 151 -38.21 -21.33 19.18
C GLN A 151 -39.12 -20.11 18.90
N PRO A 152 -40.43 -20.30 18.68
CA PRO A 152 -41.34 -19.18 18.52
C PRO A 152 -41.29 -18.33 19.78
N VAL A 153 -41.02 -17.05 19.61
CA VAL A 153 -41.05 -16.06 20.70
C VAL A 153 -42.44 -16.14 21.34
N LEU A 154 -42.49 -16.54 22.61
CA LEU A 154 -43.69 -16.40 23.43
C LEU A 154 -44.09 -14.92 23.45
N GLU A 155 -45.30 -14.65 22.95
CA GLU A 155 -45.95 -13.34 22.96
C GLU A 155 -45.78 -12.68 24.33
N GLN A 156 -45.14 -11.50 24.39
CA GLN A 156 -44.98 -10.79 25.65
C GLN A 156 -46.36 -10.32 26.16
N PRO A 157 -46.71 -10.53 27.44
CA PRO A 157 -47.97 -10.07 27.97
C PRO A 157 -48.06 -8.53 27.91
N PRO A 158 -49.26 -7.96 27.71
CA PRO A 158 -49.42 -6.52 27.53
C PRO A 158 -48.90 -5.75 28.75
N MET A 159 -48.13 -4.68 28.49
CA MET A 159 -47.64 -3.77 29.53
C MET A 159 -48.82 -3.23 30.34
N GLN A 160 -48.78 -3.43 31.67
CA GLN A 160 -49.72 -2.79 32.56
C GLN A 160 -49.39 -1.29 32.67
N PRO A 161 -50.39 -0.39 32.65
CA PRO A 161 -50.16 1.03 32.84
C PRO A 161 -49.62 1.31 34.24
N ASN A 162 -48.60 2.16 34.31
CA ASN A 162 -47.91 2.54 35.54
C ASN A 162 -48.84 3.42 36.40
N PRO A 163 -49.12 3.08 37.67
CA PRO A 163 -49.90 3.95 38.53
C PRO A 163 -49.06 5.15 38.99
N ASP A 164 -49.58 6.33 38.70
CA ASP A 164 -49.29 7.64 39.31
C ASP A 164 -47.87 8.24 39.16
N LYS A 165 -47.72 9.12 38.15
CA LYS A 165 -47.13 10.46 38.33
C LYS A 165 -47.58 11.43 37.23
#